data_AF-A0A2V2DUE5-F1
#
_entry.id   AF-A0A2V2DUE5-F1
#
_cell.length_a   1.000
_cell.length_b   1.000
_cell.length_c   1.000
_cell.angle_alpha   90.00
_cell.angle_beta   90.00
_cell.angle_gamma   90.00
#
_symmetry.space_group_name_H-M   'P 1'
#
loop_
_entity.id
_entity.type
_entity.pdbx_description
1 polymer ?
#
loop_
_entity_poly.entity_id
_entity_poly.type
_entity_poly.pdbx_seq_one_letter_code
_entity_poly.pdbx_strand_id
1 'polypeptide(L)'
;MVSLLFCVDTFAQNPTRKVLYTFGTNERIARDEHFVQFHASGYKFALVLEDTITQRNILVFNGQRIPYGLFTKGGTQYVPAEPNGNDNNRLGYIDVTSRDGYLFHFSIKGSDDNKYEYWVNRGGKTEGPYEYVWFDEDEPKSKTYHYVLADRVYDNVEGKVNPSKGIFEMPYYYASVVHNETHENHNTYISVNGAIKRFPGYGKVYINGDNYVVKTTKYGLYFKGEKVCDAEHISNVVLNVKGDYAYLLESDALPFSSSHRCYVVKNGVQLNKEGYKHVSSLYLTENGDLAYCYDFNKIHLPGITEDTAYKHTGRFIYRDGGRYAFEYSDDNNCYVKTDKTEFGPYNRTEYLVYDGEHYAFSYNKGDNWYVKTDKTEFGPYYHYITDIKIAENGDCYYTVKSQRYRNGEKLVESEDKSLDVDGHNFYSNYSYDYVIIDGQRFGKAAPFEYRYDKEKNAFVWYSIEGRELAVYEYALN
;
A
#
# COMPACT_ATOMS: atom_id res chain seq x y z
N MET A 1 -60.82 -27.92 -28.97
CA MET A 1 -59.74 -28.09 -27.97
C MET A 1 -59.13 -26.71 -27.78
N VAL A 2 -59.56 -25.98 -26.74
CA VAL A 2 -59.08 -24.61 -26.46
C VAL A 2 -57.92 -24.78 -25.47
N SER A 3 -56.71 -24.51 -25.95
CA SER A 3 -55.53 -24.46 -25.08
C SER A 3 -55.55 -23.14 -24.32
N LEU A 4 -55.83 -23.20 -23.01
CA LEU A 4 -55.54 -22.09 -22.10
C LEU A 4 -54.01 -21.93 -22.01
N LEU A 5 -53.49 -20.84 -22.55
CA LEU A 5 -52.19 -20.32 -22.13
C LEU A 5 -52.37 -19.72 -20.73
N PHE A 6 -51.83 -20.40 -19.72
CA PHE A 6 -51.53 -19.75 -18.44
C PHE A 6 -50.37 -18.79 -18.70
N CYS A 7 -50.68 -17.50 -18.89
CA CYS A 7 -49.71 -16.45 -18.68
C CYS A 7 -49.38 -16.50 -17.18
N VAL A 8 -48.23 -17.09 -16.84
CA VAL A 8 -47.65 -16.91 -15.52
C VAL A 8 -47.19 -15.46 -15.51
N ASP A 9 -48.07 -14.56 -15.10
CA ASP A 9 -47.66 -13.23 -14.68
C ASP A 9 -46.77 -13.46 -13.46
N THR A 10 -45.45 -13.58 -13.70
CA THR A 10 -44.46 -13.34 -12.68
C THR A 10 -44.71 -11.91 -12.22
N PHE A 11 -45.49 -11.74 -11.15
CA PHE A 11 -45.61 -10.48 -10.45
C PHE A 11 -44.18 -10.08 -10.08
N ALA A 12 -43.62 -9.15 -10.85
CA ALA A 12 -42.35 -8.55 -10.52
C ALA A 12 -42.51 -7.95 -9.12
N GLN A 13 -41.85 -8.55 -8.14
CA GLN A 13 -41.86 -8.01 -6.79
C GLN A 13 -41.17 -6.65 -6.86
N ASN A 14 -41.85 -5.59 -6.41
CA ASN A 14 -41.19 -4.29 -6.32
C ASN A 14 -40.20 -4.33 -5.15
N PRO A 15 -39.00 -3.77 -5.32
CA PRO A 15 -38.07 -3.68 -4.21
C PRO A 15 -38.62 -2.76 -3.12
N THR A 16 -38.36 -3.11 -1.88
CA THR A 16 -38.69 -2.27 -0.72
C THR A 16 -37.64 -1.17 -0.61
N ARG A 17 -38.06 0.10 -0.60
CA ARG A 17 -37.16 1.25 -0.41
C ARG A 17 -37.27 1.78 1.01
N LYS A 18 -36.12 2.02 1.66
CA LYS A 18 -36.04 2.68 2.96
C LYS A 18 -35.01 3.81 2.92
N VAL A 19 -35.38 4.97 3.45
CA VAL A 19 -34.44 6.08 3.68
C VAL A 19 -33.69 5.80 4.98
N LEU A 20 -32.36 5.71 4.90
CA LEU A 20 -31.49 5.54 6.05
C LEU A 20 -31.13 6.86 6.70
N TYR A 21 -30.92 7.89 5.87
CA TYR A 21 -30.51 9.21 6.33
C TYR A 21 -30.85 10.29 5.29
N THR A 22 -31.18 11.50 5.77
CA THR A 22 -31.43 12.67 4.92
C THR A 22 -30.38 13.74 5.21
N PHE A 23 -29.65 14.15 4.19
CA PHE A 23 -28.63 15.18 4.26
C PHE A 23 -29.25 16.56 4.53
N GLY A 24 -28.58 17.36 5.34
CA GLY A 24 -28.86 18.79 5.50
C GLY A 24 -28.75 19.55 4.17
N THR A 25 -29.33 20.74 4.09
CA THR A 25 -29.43 21.51 2.85
C THR A 25 -28.07 21.77 2.18
N ASN A 26 -27.02 21.92 2.98
CA ASN A 26 -25.67 22.22 2.51
C ASN A 26 -24.72 21.03 2.63
N GLU A 27 -25.23 19.83 2.95
CA GLU A 27 -24.39 18.67 3.21
C GLU A 27 -24.18 17.82 1.96
N ARG A 28 -22.95 17.35 1.78
CA ARG A 28 -22.58 16.32 0.80
C ARG A 28 -21.69 15.29 1.45
N ILE A 29 -21.52 14.12 0.82
CA ILE A 29 -20.50 13.17 1.24
C ILE A 29 -19.12 13.82 1.04
N ALA A 30 -18.29 13.76 2.08
CA ALA A 30 -16.94 14.31 2.04
C ALA A 30 -16.12 13.61 0.95
N ARG A 31 -15.45 14.39 0.09
CA ARG A 31 -14.50 13.86 -0.90
C ARG A 31 -13.25 13.38 -0.17
N ASP A 32 -12.62 12.31 -0.67
CA ASP A 32 -11.33 11.77 -0.22
C ASP A 32 -11.31 10.97 1.11
N GLU A 33 -12.39 10.98 1.90
CA GLU A 33 -12.58 10.05 3.03
C GLU A 33 -13.76 9.10 2.77
N HIS A 34 -13.48 7.95 2.18
CA HIS A 34 -14.48 6.92 1.90
C HIS A 34 -14.53 5.91 3.03
N PHE A 35 -15.37 6.14 4.03
CA PHE A 35 -15.67 5.13 5.04
C PHE A 35 -17.15 4.89 5.12
N VAL A 36 -17.61 4.09 4.17
CA VAL A 36 -18.96 3.57 4.17
C VAL A 36 -18.85 2.07 4.30
N GLN A 37 -19.05 1.57 5.52
CA GLN A 37 -19.11 0.14 5.80
C GLN A 37 -20.54 -0.20 6.22
N PHE A 38 -21.24 -1.00 5.41
CA PHE A 38 -22.59 -1.47 5.74
C PHE A 38 -22.58 -2.97 6.01
N HIS A 39 -23.06 -3.38 7.17
CA HIS A 39 -23.27 -4.79 7.50
C HIS A 39 -24.76 -5.13 7.47
N ALA A 40 -25.10 -6.32 6.96
CA ALA A 40 -26.47 -6.78 6.65
C ALA A 40 -27.42 -6.85 7.85
N SER A 41 -26.90 -6.76 9.08
CA SER A 41 -27.74 -6.79 10.27
C SER A 41 -28.34 -5.41 10.59
N GLY A 42 -29.51 -5.09 10.02
CA GLY A 42 -30.46 -4.15 10.61
C GLY A 42 -30.32 -2.66 10.26
N TYR A 43 -29.91 -2.31 9.04
CA TYR A 43 -29.84 -0.92 8.54
C TYR A 43 -28.82 -0.03 9.27
N LYS A 44 -27.69 -0.62 9.65
CA LYS A 44 -26.59 0.08 10.32
C LYS A 44 -25.61 0.64 9.28
N PHE A 45 -25.12 1.84 9.51
CA PHE A 45 -24.28 2.57 8.56
C PHE A 45 -23.37 3.58 9.24
N ALA A 46 -22.32 3.98 8.53
CA ALA A 46 -21.56 5.16 8.83
C ALA A 46 -21.21 5.92 7.56
N LEU A 47 -21.15 7.24 7.65
CA LEU A 47 -20.79 8.12 6.54
C LEU A 47 -20.18 9.43 7.07
N VAL A 48 -19.25 10.00 6.33
CA VAL A 48 -18.69 11.33 6.63
C VAL A 48 -19.33 12.35 5.70
N LEU A 49 -19.94 13.38 6.28
CA LEU A 49 -20.52 14.51 5.55
C LEU A 49 -19.65 15.74 5.72
N GLU A 50 -19.63 16.56 4.68
CA GLU A 50 -19.09 17.92 4.70
C GLU A 50 -20.26 18.90 4.54
N ASP A 51 -20.35 19.88 5.43
CA ASP A 51 -21.20 21.06 5.23
C ASP A 51 -20.48 22.04 4.30
N THR A 52 -21.03 22.27 3.11
CA THR A 52 -20.42 23.07 2.05
C THR A 52 -20.30 24.57 2.33
N ILE A 53 -20.97 25.09 3.38
CA ILE A 53 -20.85 26.49 3.80
C ILE A 53 -19.74 26.63 4.84
N THR A 54 -19.80 25.79 5.87
CA THR A 54 -18.89 25.86 7.02
C THR A 54 -17.62 25.04 6.83
N GLN A 55 -17.58 24.18 5.81
CA GLN A 55 -16.55 23.19 5.53
C GLN A 55 -16.30 22.23 6.70
N ARG A 56 -17.30 22.02 7.56
CA ARG A 56 -17.20 21.13 8.72
C ARG A 56 -17.54 19.71 8.34
N ASN A 57 -16.71 18.78 8.81
CA ASN A 57 -16.98 17.36 8.66
C ASN A 57 -17.77 16.80 9.86
N ILE A 58 -18.66 15.86 9.56
CA ILE A 58 -19.51 15.19 10.54
C ILE A 58 -19.50 13.71 10.22
N LEU A 59 -19.11 12.89 11.19
CA LEU A 59 -19.35 11.46 11.13
C LEU A 59 -20.81 11.21 11.52
N VAL A 60 -21.59 10.66 10.61
CA VAL A 60 -22.92 10.11 10.91
C VAL A 60 -22.74 8.63 11.16
N PHE A 61 -22.92 8.17 12.40
CA PHE A 61 -22.81 6.78 12.80
C PHE A 61 -24.19 6.28 13.27
N ASN A 62 -24.80 5.37 12.52
CA ASN A 62 -26.15 4.87 12.75
C ASN A 62 -27.19 5.99 12.96
N GLY A 63 -27.07 7.08 12.18
CA GLY A 63 -27.92 8.27 12.26
C GLY A 63 -27.52 9.29 13.32
N GLN A 64 -26.62 8.95 14.26
CA GLN A 64 -26.07 9.90 15.22
C GLN A 64 -25.00 10.78 14.56
N ARG A 65 -25.11 12.09 14.75
CA ARG A 65 -24.15 13.08 14.24
C ARG A 65 -23.03 13.30 15.27
N ILE A 66 -21.80 13.07 14.85
CA ILE A 66 -20.59 13.16 15.68
C ILE A 66 -19.63 14.16 15.03
N PRO A 67 -19.17 15.20 15.76
CA PRO A 67 -18.16 16.12 15.24
C PRO A 67 -16.90 15.37 14.80
N TYR A 68 -16.39 15.70 13.61
CA TYR A 68 -15.26 14.99 13.00
C TYR A 68 -14.33 15.98 12.27
N GLY A 69 -13.01 15.77 12.34
CA GLY A 69 -12.02 16.62 11.66
C GLY A 69 -11.41 17.73 12.53
N LEU A 70 -11.11 18.90 11.96
CA LEU A 70 -10.36 19.97 12.66
C LEU A 70 -11.29 20.96 13.38
N PHE A 71 -10.87 21.41 14.57
CA PHE A 71 -11.59 22.39 15.39
C PHE A 71 -10.70 23.58 15.79
N THR A 72 -11.29 24.74 16.14
CA THR A 72 -10.60 25.85 16.82
C THR A 72 -11.07 26.00 18.26
N LYS A 73 -10.17 26.45 19.14
CA LYS A 73 -10.50 26.79 20.53
C LYS A 73 -11.50 27.96 20.56
N GLY A 74 -12.73 27.70 20.96
CA GLY A 74 -13.86 28.64 20.88
C GLY A 74 -15.03 28.18 20.00
N GLY A 75 -14.88 27.05 19.28
CA GLY A 75 -15.99 26.29 18.70
C GLY A 75 -16.53 26.78 17.36
N THR A 76 -15.93 27.79 16.71
CA THR A 76 -16.59 28.46 15.57
C THR A 76 -15.85 28.52 14.25
N GLN A 77 -14.54 28.30 14.16
CA GLN A 77 -13.84 28.41 12.87
C GLN A 77 -12.99 27.17 12.53
N TYR A 78 -13.10 26.74 11.28
CA TYR A 78 -12.25 25.71 10.68
C TYR A 78 -10.99 26.37 10.13
N VAL A 79 -9.86 25.66 10.16
CA VAL A 79 -8.71 25.99 9.31
C VAL A 79 -8.80 25.03 8.13
N PRO A 80 -8.83 25.53 6.88
CA PRO A 80 -8.77 24.67 5.70
C PRO A 80 -7.62 23.68 5.87
N ALA A 81 -7.92 22.38 5.78
CA ALA A 81 -6.89 21.41 5.42
C ALA A 81 -6.12 22.02 4.23
N GLU A 82 -4.80 22.10 4.35
CA GLU A 82 -4.00 22.71 3.31
C GLU A 82 -4.38 22.09 1.96
N PRO A 83 -4.39 22.88 0.86
CA PRO A 83 -4.84 22.43 -0.45
C PRO A 83 -4.08 21.22 -1.03
N ASN A 84 -3.06 20.70 -0.33
CA ASN A 84 -2.22 19.57 -0.72
C ASN A 84 -2.12 18.44 0.35
N GLY A 85 -2.92 18.43 1.42
CA GLY A 85 -2.75 17.51 2.54
C GLY A 85 -3.71 16.32 2.54
N ASN A 86 -3.22 15.12 2.23
CA ASN A 86 -3.85 13.82 2.50
C ASN A 86 -4.18 13.66 4.00
N ASP A 87 -5.29 14.24 4.47
CA ASP A 87 -5.88 13.99 5.80
C ASP A 87 -6.63 12.64 5.87
N ASN A 88 -6.39 11.73 4.91
CA ASN A 88 -7.14 10.50 4.67
C ASN A 88 -7.05 9.44 5.80
N ASN A 89 -6.27 9.69 6.86
CA ASN A 89 -6.01 8.77 7.99
C ASN A 89 -6.51 9.28 9.35
N ARG A 90 -7.65 9.98 9.37
CA ARG A 90 -8.32 10.36 10.64
C ARG A 90 -9.16 9.25 11.23
N LEU A 91 -9.72 8.35 10.41
CA LEU A 91 -10.47 7.20 10.90
C LEU A 91 -9.53 6.03 11.16
N GLY A 92 -9.53 5.54 12.40
CA GLY A 92 -8.75 4.39 12.83
C GLY A 92 -9.53 3.07 12.79
N TYR A 93 -10.80 3.05 13.15
CA TYR A 93 -11.61 1.82 13.16
C TYR A 93 -13.09 2.15 13.00
N ILE A 94 -13.83 1.26 12.33
CA ILE A 94 -15.27 1.34 12.23
C ILE A 94 -15.90 -0.06 12.23
N ASP A 95 -16.95 -0.22 13.01
CA ASP A 95 -17.83 -1.38 13.06
C ASP A 95 -19.22 -0.87 13.40
N VAL A 96 -20.01 -0.67 12.35
CA VAL A 96 -21.38 -0.16 12.47
C VAL A 96 -22.28 -1.10 13.25
N THR A 97 -21.92 -2.37 13.45
CA THR A 97 -22.74 -3.34 14.19
C THR A 97 -22.62 -3.15 15.70
N SER A 98 -21.48 -2.67 16.18
CA SER A 98 -21.27 -2.30 17.57
C SER A 98 -21.89 -0.94 17.88
N ARG A 99 -22.43 -0.77 19.10
CA ARG A 99 -23.08 0.47 19.54
C ARG A 99 -22.16 1.69 19.40
N ASP A 100 -20.90 1.52 19.79
CA ASP A 100 -19.87 2.56 19.85
C ASP A 100 -18.62 2.13 19.05
N GLY A 101 -18.84 1.40 17.95
CA GLY A 101 -17.80 0.83 17.10
C GLY A 101 -17.15 1.84 16.17
N TYR A 102 -16.59 2.92 16.70
CA TYR A 102 -15.82 3.87 15.91
C TYR A 102 -14.63 4.40 16.69
N LEU A 103 -13.56 4.69 15.96
CA LEU A 103 -12.33 5.29 16.48
C LEU A 103 -11.78 6.26 15.43
N PHE A 104 -11.56 7.50 15.82
CA PHE A 104 -10.93 8.50 14.95
C PHE A 104 -10.09 9.49 15.77
N HIS A 105 -9.11 10.11 15.14
CA HIS A 105 -8.39 11.25 15.72
C HIS A 105 -8.85 12.56 15.11
N PHE A 106 -8.69 13.63 15.89
CA PHE A 106 -9.02 14.98 15.51
C PHE A 106 -8.03 15.95 16.16
N SER A 107 -7.95 17.18 15.66
CA SER A 107 -7.09 18.18 16.28
C SER A 107 -7.82 19.50 16.55
N ILE A 108 -7.37 20.19 17.59
CA ILE A 108 -7.88 21.47 18.03
C ILE A 108 -6.74 22.48 17.91
N LYS A 109 -6.93 23.51 17.08
CA LYS A 109 -5.97 24.62 17.00
C LYS A 109 -6.06 25.48 18.27
N GLY A 110 -4.93 25.66 18.94
CA GLY A 110 -4.78 26.52 20.11
C GLY A 110 -4.91 28.01 19.79
N SER A 111 -4.88 28.86 20.82
CA SER A 111 -4.90 30.33 20.67
C SER A 111 -3.58 30.91 20.15
N ASP A 112 -2.48 30.16 20.30
CA ASP A 112 -1.20 30.47 19.68
C ASP A 112 -1.22 29.88 18.27
N ASP A 113 -1.07 30.71 17.25
CA ASP A 113 -1.42 30.42 15.85
C ASP A 113 -0.75 29.20 15.20
N ASN A 114 0.19 28.53 15.88
CA ASN A 114 1.03 27.46 15.34
C ASN A 114 1.05 26.16 16.18
N LYS A 115 0.13 25.94 17.13
CA LYS A 115 0.08 24.66 17.88
C LYS A 115 -1.29 24.00 17.81
N TYR A 116 -1.28 22.73 17.40
CA TYR A 116 -2.43 21.84 17.42
C TYR A 116 -2.36 20.92 18.64
N GLU A 117 -3.48 20.76 19.32
CA GLU A 117 -3.69 19.70 20.29
C GLU A 117 -4.35 18.53 19.58
N TYR A 118 -3.80 17.32 19.70
CA TYR A 118 -4.37 16.12 19.08
C TYR A 118 -5.20 15.32 20.07
N TRP A 119 -6.29 14.74 19.59
CA TRP A 119 -7.26 14.04 20.41
C TRP A 119 -7.76 12.81 19.68
N VAL A 120 -8.24 11.83 20.44
CA VAL A 120 -8.88 10.62 19.90
C VAL A 120 -10.30 10.54 20.44
N ASN A 121 -11.26 10.25 19.56
CA ASN A 121 -12.59 9.84 19.95
C ASN A 121 -12.74 8.33 19.76
N ARG A 122 -12.96 7.62 20.86
CA ARG A 122 -13.19 6.18 20.89
C ARG A 122 -14.60 5.93 21.40
N GLY A 123 -15.52 5.61 20.50
CA GLY A 123 -16.89 5.28 20.86
C GLY A 123 -17.59 6.38 21.69
N GLY A 124 -17.28 7.65 21.40
CA GLY A 124 -17.85 8.81 22.08
C GLY A 124 -17.02 9.32 23.25
N LYS A 125 -16.00 8.57 23.69
CA LYS A 125 -15.06 9.02 24.72
C LYS A 125 -13.89 9.76 24.08
N THR A 126 -13.69 11.01 24.49
CA THR A 126 -12.53 11.82 24.07
C THR A 126 -11.31 11.54 24.96
N GLU A 127 -10.16 11.32 24.34
CA GLU A 127 -8.87 11.01 24.96
C GLU A 127 -7.81 11.99 24.43
N GLY A 128 -6.97 12.55 25.31
CA GLY A 128 -6.00 13.61 25.00
C GLY A 128 -6.00 14.75 26.03
N PRO A 129 -5.34 15.88 25.75
CA PRO A 129 -4.63 16.18 24.51
C PRO A 129 -3.29 15.43 24.42
N TYR A 130 -2.90 15.13 23.18
CA TYR A 130 -1.61 14.56 22.82
C TYR A 130 -0.83 15.55 21.94
N GLU A 131 0.48 15.36 21.87
CA GLU A 131 1.36 16.15 21.00
C GLU A 131 1.17 15.76 19.53
N TYR A 132 0.91 14.47 19.27
CA TYR A 132 0.60 13.94 17.94
C TYR A 132 -0.10 12.59 18.04
N VAL A 133 -0.90 12.23 17.04
CA VAL A 133 -1.63 10.94 16.95
C VAL A 133 -1.60 10.44 15.52
N TRP A 134 -1.46 9.12 15.33
CA TRP A 134 -1.66 8.47 14.05
C TRP A 134 -2.17 7.02 14.23
N PHE A 135 -2.61 6.44 13.12
CA PHE A 135 -2.98 5.03 13.00
C PHE A 135 -2.01 4.35 12.04
N ASP A 136 -1.87 3.03 12.15
CA ASP A 136 -1.19 2.23 11.13
C ASP A 136 -1.94 2.37 9.80
N GLU A 137 -1.21 2.48 8.70
CA GLU A 137 -1.78 2.68 7.35
C GLU A 137 -2.33 1.40 6.73
N ASP A 138 -2.16 0.25 7.41
CA ASP A 138 -2.60 -1.06 6.92
C ASP A 138 -4.12 -1.25 7.06
N GLU A 139 -4.73 -1.79 6.00
CA GLU A 139 -6.12 -2.27 6.03
C GLU A 139 -6.17 -3.73 6.53
N PRO A 140 -7.09 -4.10 7.44
CA PRO A 140 -8.20 -3.30 7.93
C PRO A 140 -7.79 -2.30 9.02
N LYS A 141 -8.38 -1.11 8.93
CA LYS A 141 -8.40 -0.08 9.96
C LYS A 141 -8.42 -0.63 11.40
N SER A 142 -7.37 -0.32 12.15
CA SER A 142 -7.02 -0.88 13.46
C SER A 142 -7.71 -0.17 14.64
N LYS A 143 -8.11 -0.95 15.66
CA LYS A 143 -8.49 -0.42 16.98
C LYS A 143 -7.29 0.08 17.80
N THR A 144 -6.09 -0.03 17.25
CA THR A 144 -4.84 0.46 17.84
C THR A 144 -4.51 1.82 17.27
N TYR A 145 -4.06 2.73 18.13
CA TYR A 145 -3.50 4.00 17.70
C TYR A 145 -2.23 4.31 18.47
N HIS A 146 -1.38 5.12 17.85
CA HIS A 146 -0.13 5.58 18.43
C HIS A 146 -0.22 7.07 18.72
N TYR A 147 0.43 7.49 19.79
CA TYR A 147 0.43 8.90 20.16
C TYR A 147 1.72 9.31 20.85
N VAL A 148 2.02 10.60 20.73
CA VAL A 148 3.15 11.24 21.41
C VAL A 148 2.66 12.01 22.63
N LEU A 149 3.30 11.77 23.77
CA LEU A 149 3.07 12.50 25.00
C LEU A 149 4.39 12.63 25.78
N ALA A 150 4.78 13.87 26.07
CA ALA A 150 6.03 14.20 26.75
C ALA A 150 7.27 13.62 26.04
N ASP A 151 7.39 13.85 24.73
CA ASP A 151 8.50 13.38 23.87
C ASP A 151 8.67 11.84 23.85
N ARG A 152 7.59 11.09 24.16
CA ARG A 152 7.59 9.62 24.11
C ARG A 152 6.40 9.09 23.35
N VAL A 153 6.60 7.96 22.68
CA VAL A 153 5.54 7.26 21.96
C VAL A 153 4.92 6.18 22.84
N TYR A 154 3.60 6.12 22.78
CA TYR A 154 2.78 5.11 23.42
C TYR A 154 1.83 4.48 22.41
N ASP A 155 1.50 3.21 22.65
CA ASP A 155 0.52 2.47 21.87
C ASP A 155 -0.74 2.29 22.73
N ASN A 156 -1.89 2.64 22.18
CA ASN A 156 -3.17 2.33 22.78
C ASN A 156 -3.81 1.17 22.02
N VAL A 157 -3.84 -0.01 22.63
CA VAL A 157 -4.46 -1.21 22.08
C VAL A 157 -5.80 -1.43 22.76
N GLU A 158 -6.89 -1.13 22.07
CA GLU A 158 -8.27 -1.27 22.56
C GLU A 158 -8.55 -0.59 23.93
N GLY A 159 -7.86 0.52 24.22
CA GLY A 159 -7.97 1.27 25.48
C GLY A 159 -6.89 0.98 26.51
N LYS A 160 -6.04 -0.02 26.26
CA LYS A 160 -4.91 -0.31 27.12
C LYS A 160 -3.69 0.46 26.61
N VAL A 161 -3.23 1.40 27.42
CA VAL A 161 -2.02 2.16 27.16
C VAL A 161 -0.79 1.30 27.48
N ASN A 162 0.14 1.22 26.54
CA ASN A 162 1.43 0.58 26.69
C ASN A 162 2.54 1.52 26.20
N PRO A 163 3.73 1.51 26.83
CA PRO A 163 4.91 2.11 26.22
C PRO A 163 5.17 1.43 24.87
N SER A 164 5.47 2.24 23.85
CA SER A 164 5.71 1.72 22.52
C SER A 164 7.00 0.89 22.48
N LYS A 165 6.98 -0.21 21.72
CA LYS A 165 8.09 -1.18 21.63
C LYS A 165 8.58 -1.31 20.19
N GLY A 166 9.85 -1.66 20.02
CA GLY A 166 10.47 -1.83 18.71
C GLY A 166 10.88 -0.50 18.09
N ILE A 167 10.98 -0.47 16.77
CA ILE A 167 11.44 0.68 15.99
C ILE A 167 10.43 0.96 14.90
N PHE A 168 10.03 2.23 14.75
CA PHE A 168 9.23 2.67 13.62
C PHE A 168 9.59 4.11 13.25
N GLU A 169 9.43 4.40 11.96
CA GLU A 169 9.56 5.75 11.42
C GLU A 169 8.37 6.60 11.88
N MET A 170 8.65 7.81 12.36
CA MET A 170 7.58 8.74 12.72
C MET A 170 6.95 9.29 11.44
N PRO A 171 5.62 9.51 11.38
CA PRO A 171 4.97 10.06 10.20
C PRO A 171 5.61 11.37 9.74
N TYR A 172 5.69 11.59 8.42
CA TYR A 172 6.34 12.77 7.83
C TYR A 172 5.87 14.10 8.43
N TYR A 173 4.57 14.20 8.73
CA TYR A 173 3.96 15.40 9.29
C TYR A 173 4.28 15.64 10.78
N TYR A 174 4.83 14.66 11.50
CA TYR A 174 5.24 14.83 12.89
C TYR A 174 6.23 15.99 13.03
N ALA A 175 7.26 16.03 12.18
CA ALA A 175 8.27 17.09 12.19
C ALA A 175 7.68 18.47 11.88
N SER A 176 6.82 18.57 10.87
CA SER A 176 6.21 19.84 10.48
C SER A 176 5.22 20.35 11.52
N VAL A 177 4.45 19.47 12.17
CA VAL A 177 3.42 19.90 13.12
C VAL A 177 3.96 20.08 14.53
N VAL A 178 4.75 19.14 15.04
CA VAL A 178 5.23 19.19 16.43
C VAL A 178 6.41 20.14 16.57
N HIS A 179 7.30 20.15 15.57
CA HIS A 179 8.54 20.94 15.60
C HIS A 179 8.50 22.19 14.70
N ASN A 180 7.38 22.48 14.01
CA ASN A 180 7.24 23.61 13.09
C ASN A 180 8.36 23.65 12.02
N GLU A 181 8.80 22.47 11.57
CA GLU A 181 9.88 22.35 10.59
C GLU A 181 9.36 22.53 9.16
N THR A 182 10.05 23.37 8.37
CA THR A 182 9.79 23.52 6.94
C THR A 182 10.48 22.43 6.13
N HIS A 183 10.09 22.24 4.87
CA HIS A 183 10.71 21.24 3.99
C HIS A 183 12.24 21.39 3.88
N GLU A 184 12.76 22.61 3.98
CA GLU A 184 14.21 22.90 3.90
C GLU A 184 15.00 22.48 5.16
N ASN A 185 14.32 22.42 6.33
CA ASN A 185 14.91 22.13 7.64
C ASN A 185 14.32 20.86 8.29
N HIS A 186 13.58 20.07 7.51
CA HIS A 186 12.88 18.87 7.95
C HIS A 186 13.90 17.83 8.43
N ASN A 187 13.74 17.35 9.65
CA ASN A 187 14.57 16.32 10.26
C ASN A 187 13.84 14.97 10.22
N THR A 188 14.58 13.88 10.12
CA THR A 188 14.01 12.54 10.25
C THR A 188 13.84 12.17 11.73
N TYR A 189 12.66 11.69 12.09
CA TYR A 189 12.34 11.23 13.44
C TYR A 189 11.96 9.75 13.41
N ILE A 190 12.46 8.99 14.39
CA ILE A 190 12.06 7.60 14.61
C ILE A 190 11.76 7.40 16.10
N SER A 191 10.91 6.42 16.40
CA SER A 191 10.76 5.90 17.76
C SER A 191 11.65 4.68 17.95
N VAL A 192 12.37 4.61 19.07
CA VAL A 192 13.12 3.43 19.49
C VAL A 192 12.67 3.07 20.91
N ASN A 193 11.87 2.00 21.04
CA ASN A 193 11.25 1.58 22.30
C ASN A 193 10.55 2.75 23.02
N GLY A 194 9.78 3.52 22.25
CA GLY A 194 9.01 4.67 22.73
C GLY A 194 9.81 5.94 22.95
N ALA A 195 11.14 5.92 22.83
CA ALA A 195 11.95 7.12 22.88
C ALA A 195 12.13 7.72 21.47
N ILE A 196 11.84 9.01 21.33
CA ILE A 196 12.00 9.70 20.05
C ILE A 196 13.48 10.01 19.81
N LYS A 197 13.95 9.69 18.61
CA LYS A 197 15.30 10.00 18.12
C LYS A 197 15.19 10.92 16.92
N ARG A 198 16.00 11.97 16.92
CA ARG A 198 16.07 12.99 15.86
C ARG A 198 17.36 12.84 15.08
N PHE A 199 17.25 12.88 13.76
CA PHE A 199 18.38 12.86 12.81
C PHE A 199 18.33 14.11 11.93
N PRO A 200 19.48 14.78 11.72
CA PRO A 200 19.49 16.03 10.98
C PRO A 200 19.15 15.81 9.50
N GLY A 201 18.23 16.62 8.98
CA GLY A 201 17.82 16.60 7.58
C GLY A 201 16.86 15.46 7.20
N TYR A 202 16.15 15.67 6.10
CA TYR A 202 15.19 14.69 5.58
C TYR A 202 15.96 13.46 5.11
N GLY A 203 15.40 12.28 5.36
CA GLY A 203 16.07 11.02 5.16
C GLY A 203 15.13 9.83 5.08
N LYS A 204 15.68 8.72 4.60
CA LYS A 204 15.01 7.42 4.52
C LYS A 204 15.46 6.52 5.65
N VAL A 205 14.50 5.86 6.30
CA VAL A 205 14.74 4.91 7.39
C VAL A 205 14.71 3.48 6.83
N TYR A 206 15.64 2.65 7.30
CA TYR A 206 15.73 1.23 7.00
C TYR A 206 15.69 0.49 8.33
N ILE A 207 14.74 -0.42 8.53
CA ILE A 207 14.52 -1.15 9.78
C ILE A 207 14.54 -2.64 9.47
N ASN A 208 15.29 -3.41 10.26
CA ASN A 208 15.24 -4.87 10.20
C ASN A 208 15.53 -5.47 11.59
N GLY A 209 14.52 -6.10 12.19
CA GLY A 209 14.54 -6.51 13.59
C GLY A 209 14.76 -5.31 14.53
N ASP A 210 15.71 -5.45 15.47
CA ASP A 210 16.10 -4.39 16.42
C ASP A 210 17.20 -3.45 15.86
N ASN A 211 17.45 -3.48 14.55
CA ASN A 211 18.44 -2.64 13.90
C ASN A 211 17.78 -1.60 13.01
N TYR A 212 18.44 -0.45 12.89
CA TYR A 212 18.04 0.57 11.96
C TYR A 212 19.22 1.34 11.37
N VAL A 213 19.03 1.78 10.13
CA VAL A 213 19.90 2.74 9.44
C VAL A 213 19.05 3.94 9.00
N VAL A 214 19.55 5.15 9.24
CA VAL A 214 18.95 6.39 8.73
C VAL A 214 19.89 7.01 7.71
N LYS A 215 19.44 7.10 6.45
CA LYS A 215 20.14 7.83 5.39
C LYS A 215 19.53 9.22 5.26
N THR A 216 20.27 10.23 5.66
CA THR A 216 19.87 11.64 5.53
C THR A 216 20.37 12.21 4.21
N THR A 217 19.65 13.18 3.64
CA THR A 217 19.97 13.78 2.33
C THR A 217 21.25 14.62 2.33
N LYS A 218 21.64 15.20 3.47
CA LYS A 218 22.79 16.11 3.59
C LYS A 218 23.83 15.71 4.64
N TYR A 219 23.46 14.86 5.60
CA TYR A 219 24.26 14.64 6.80
C TYR A 219 24.75 13.19 6.93
N GLY A 220 24.70 12.43 5.84
CA GLY A 220 25.23 11.07 5.74
C GLY A 220 24.35 9.98 6.35
N LEU A 221 25.01 8.94 6.86
CA LEU A 221 24.40 7.67 7.28
C LEU A 221 24.59 7.45 8.78
N TYR A 222 23.52 7.02 9.45
CA TYR A 222 23.51 6.71 10.87
C TYR A 222 23.10 5.26 11.09
N PHE A 223 23.88 4.50 11.84
CA PHE A 223 23.54 3.14 12.26
C PHE A 223 23.32 3.12 13.77
N LYS A 224 22.14 2.68 14.22
CA LYS A 224 21.76 2.67 15.64
C LYS A 224 22.01 3.99 16.40
N GLY A 225 21.86 5.12 15.69
CA GLY A 225 22.05 6.46 16.25
C GLY A 225 23.45 7.04 16.06
N GLU A 226 24.45 6.21 15.78
CA GLU A 226 25.82 6.65 15.57
C GLU A 226 26.06 7.00 14.10
N LYS A 227 26.72 8.14 13.84
CA LYS A 227 27.08 8.53 12.46
C LYS A 227 28.21 7.63 11.98
N VAL A 228 27.96 6.88 10.91
CA VAL A 228 28.92 5.91 10.33
C VAL A 228 29.50 6.35 8.99
N CYS A 229 28.89 7.34 8.34
CA CYS A 229 29.39 7.91 7.09
C CYS A 229 29.03 9.39 7.00
N ASP A 230 29.99 10.22 6.56
CA ASP A 230 29.81 11.64 6.31
C ASP A 230 29.94 11.94 4.82
N ALA A 231 28.94 11.52 4.05
CA ALA A 231 28.89 11.74 2.61
C ALA A 231 27.44 12.00 2.16
N GLU A 232 27.27 12.86 1.15
CA GLU A 232 25.95 13.17 0.58
C GLU A 232 25.50 12.09 -0.42
N HIS A 233 26.44 11.55 -1.20
CA HIS A 233 26.17 10.60 -2.27
C HIS A 233 26.24 9.15 -1.78
N ILE A 234 25.17 8.73 -1.09
CA ILE A 234 25.00 7.35 -0.59
C ILE A 234 23.80 6.71 -1.28
N SER A 235 23.94 5.49 -1.77
CA SER A 235 22.84 4.74 -2.40
C SER A 235 22.82 3.27 -1.98
N ASN A 236 21.73 2.56 -2.33
CA ASN A 236 21.53 1.13 -2.11
C ASN A 236 21.88 0.64 -0.69
N VAL A 237 21.36 1.32 0.34
CA VAL A 237 21.54 0.91 1.74
C VAL A 237 20.75 -0.38 2.01
N VAL A 238 21.41 -1.37 2.60
CA VAL A 238 20.85 -2.66 3.02
C VAL A 238 21.25 -2.98 4.46
N LEU A 239 20.38 -3.70 5.18
CA LEU A 239 20.50 -3.99 6.62
C LEU A 239 19.90 -5.37 6.91
N ASN A 240 20.60 -6.20 7.69
CA ASN A 240 20.11 -7.52 8.12
C ASN A 240 19.71 -7.54 9.62
N VAL A 241 19.08 -8.63 10.08
CA VAL A 241 18.63 -8.76 11.49
C VAL A 241 19.78 -8.90 12.49
N LYS A 242 20.97 -9.31 12.03
CA LYS A 242 22.17 -9.41 12.88
C LYS A 242 22.84 -8.05 13.12
N GLY A 243 22.41 -7.02 12.39
CA GLY A 243 22.96 -5.68 12.48
C GLY A 243 24.17 -5.44 11.59
N ASP A 244 24.41 -6.29 10.59
CA ASP A 244 25.29 -5.91 9.49
C ASP A 244 24.54 -4.95 8.58
N TYR A 245 25.26 -3.98 8.03
CA TYR A 245 24.76 -3.05 7.03
C TYR A 245 25.77 -2.86 5.91
N ALA A 246 25.26 -2.56 4.72
CA ALA A 246 26.08 -2.21 3.58
C ALA A 246 25.42 -1.11 2.76
N TYR A 247 26.25 -0.37 2.02
CA TYR A 247 25.80 0.73 1.18
C TYR A 247 26.82 1.02 0.09
N LEU A 248 26.40 1.82 -0.89
CA LEU A 248 27.28 2.36 -1.90
C LEU A 248 27.62 3.80 -1.55
N LEU A 249 28.91 4.12 -1.57
CA LEU A 249 29.43 5.47 -1.55
C LEU A 249 29.77 5.86 -2.99
N GLU A 250 29.21 6.94 -3.48
CA GLU A 250 29.43 7.43 -4.85
C GLU A 250 30.34 8.66 -4.83
N SER A 251 31.22 8.76 -5.83
CA SER A 251 32.04 9.95 -6.03
C SER A 251 31.20 11.14 -6.51
N ASP A 252 31.66 12.36 -6.24
CA ASP A 252 31.02 13.62 -6.67
C ASP A 252 30.94 13.82 -8.19
N ALA A 253 31.64 13.01 -8.98
CA ALA A 253 31.54 13.05 -10.43
C ALA A 253 30.14 12.62 -10.91
N LEU A 254 29.61 13.31 -11.93
CA LEU A 254 28.29 13.03 -12.49
C LEU A 254 28.10 11.53 -12.77
N PRO A 255 26.92 10.96 -12.44
CA PRO A 255 26.61 9.57 -12.77
C PRO A 255 26.90 9.27 -14.24
N PHE A 256 27.47 8.10 -14.51
CA PHE A 256 27.87 7.63 -15.86
C PHE A 256 29.02 8.40 -16.54
N SER A 257 29.62 9.40 -15.88
CA SER A 257 30.89 9.98 -16.35
C SER A 257 32.05 8.98 -16.19
N SER A 258 33.08 9.12 -17.02
CA SER A 258 34.27 8.26 -16.94
C SER A 258 35.04 8.36 -15.62
N SER A 259 34.84 9.46 -14.89
CA SER A 259 35.41 9.72 -13.57
C SER A 259 34.52 9.27 -12.40
N HIS A 260 33.26 8.89 -12.65
CA HIS A 260 32.37 8.40 -11.60
C HIS A 260 32.87 7.06 -11.04
N ARG A 261 32.86 6.93 -9.71
CA ARG A 261 33.25 5.73 -8.98
C ARG A 261 32.24 5.42 -7.88
N CYS A 262 31.91 4.14 -7.76
CA CYS A 262 31.09 3.56 -6.70
C CYS A 262 31.97 2.68 -5.80
N TYR A 263 31.88 2.88 -4.49
CA TYR A 263 32.60 2.12 -3.48
C TYR A 263 31.59 1.32 -2.65
N VAL A 264 31.81 0.01 -2.55
CA VAL A 264 31.00 -0.89 -1.73
C VAL A 264 31.54 -0.83 -0.31
N VAL A 265 30.69 -0.46 0.64
CA VAL A 265 31.03 -0.35 2.05
C VAL A 265 30.16 -1.32 2.86
N LYS A 266 30.79 -2.11 3.72
CA LYS A 266 30.11 -3.00 4.67
C LYS A 266 30.59 -2.71 6.08
N ASN A 267 29.67 -2.46 7.01
CA ASN A 267 29.97 -2.16 8.41
C ASN A 267 31.04 -1.05 8.57
N GLY A 268 30.97 -0.01 7.72
CA GLY A 268 31.93 1.09 7.69
C GLY A 268 33.28 0.78 7.01
N VAL A 269 33.50 -0.44 6.54
CA VAL A 269 34.72 -0.85 5.84
C VAL A 269 34.49 -0.86 4.34
N GLN A 270 35.26 -0.05 3.62
CA GLN A 270 35.29 -0.06 2.15
C GLN A 270 35.97 -1.34 1.63
N LEU A 271 35.29 -2.07 0.75
CA LEU A 271 35.75 -3.38 0.28
C LEU A 271 36.59 -3.27 -1.00
N ASN A 272 36.28 -2.33 -1.90
CA ASN A 272 37.00 -2.12 -3.15
C ASN A 272 37.82 -0.83 -3.12
N LYS A 273 39.14 -0.91 -3.34
CA LYS A 273 40.03 0.25 -3.26
C LYS A 273 39.93 1.21 -4.44
N GLU A 274 39.80 0.69 -5.65
CA GLU A 274 39.88 1.49 -6.89
C GLU A 274 38.54 2.12 -7.31
N GLY A 275 37.44 1.69 -6.69
CA GLY A 275 36.09 2.08 -7.09
C GLY A 275 35.65 1.38 -8.37
N TYR A 276 34.38 1.00 -8.45
CA TYR A 276 33.76 0.48 -9.67
C TYR A 276 33.14 1.62 -10.47
N LYS A 277 32.99 1.47 -11.79
CA LYS A 277 32.29 2.47 -12.62
C LYS A 277 30.80 2.55 -12.30
N HIS A 278 30.23 1.44 -11.84
CA HIS A 278 28.81 1.31 -11.49
C HIS A 278 28.62 0.10 -10.59
N VAL A 279 27.68 0.17 -9.63
CA VAL A 279 27.13 -1.00 -8.92
C VAL A 279 25.60 -0.96 -9.01
N SER A 280 24.98 -1.97 -9.62
CA SER A 280 23.54 -1.95 -9.97
C SER A 280 22.63 -2.65 -8.97
N SER A 281 23.19 -3.51 -8.14
CA SER A 281 22.43 -4.27 -7.13
C SER A 281 23.36 -4.57 -5.96
N LEU A 282 22.86 -4.39 -4.73
CA LEU A 282 23.58 -4.71 -3.51
C LEU A 282 22.66 -5.56 -2.62
N TYR A 283 23.13 -6.75 -2.25
CA TYR A 283 22.43 -7.69 -1.41
C TYR A 283 23.26 -8.00 -0.18
N LEU A 284 22.61 -8.02 0.98
CA LEU A 284 23.19 -8.43 2.25
C LEU A 284 22.25 -9.47 2.87
N THR A 285 22.77 -10.68 3.08
CA THR A 285 21.97 -11.79 3.63
C THR A 285 21.97 -11.77 5.16
N GLU A 286 21.14 -12.62 5.77
CA GLU A 286 21.11 -12.76 7.24
C GLU A 286 22.40 -13.36 7.81
N ASN A 287 23.20 -14.05 7.00
CA ASN A 287 24.53 -14.49 7.38
C ASN A 287 25.62 -13.43 7.23
N GLY A 288 25.26 -12.25 6.73
CA GLY A 288 26.18 -11.16 6.47
C GLY A 288 26.93 -11.32 5.16
N ASP A 289 26.52 -12.26 4.30
CA ASP A 289 27.13 -12.43 2.99
C ASP A 289 26.70 -11.30 2.07
N LEU A 290 27.66 -10.69 1.37
CA LEU A 290 27.43 -9.54 0.53
C LEU A 290 27.61 -9.91 -0.94
N ALA A 291 26.61 -9.64 -1.77
CA ALA A 291 26.69 -9.90 -3.21
C ALA A 291 26.23 -8.69 -4.01
N TYR A 292 26.87 -8.45 -5.16
CA TYR A 292 26.58 -7.27 -5.98
C TYR A 292 27.05 -7.43 -7.43
N CYS A 293 26.39 -6.70 -8.33
CA CYS A 293 26.84 -6.56 -9.72
C CYS A 293 27.56 -5.25 -9.92
N TYR A 294 28.70 -5.29 -10.61
CA TYR A 294 29.56 -4.13 -10.81
C TYR A 294 30.12 -4.03 -12.22
N ASP A 295 30.54 -2.82 -12.61
CA ASP A 295 31.08 -2.48 -13.94
C ASP A 295 30.18 -2.91 -15.12
N PHE A 296 28.88 -3.07 -14.86
CA PHE A 296 27.83 -3.54 -15.79
C PHE A 296 27.97 -4.99 -16.27
N ASN A 297 29.03 -5.70 -15.91
CA ASN A 297 29.36 -6.97 -16.53
C ASN A 297 30.07 -7.99 -15.63
N LYS A 298 30.23 -7.67 -14.35
CA LYS A 298 30.84 -8.56 -13.35
C LYS A 298 29.92 -8.71 -12.15
N ILE A 299 30.06 -9.84 -11.47
CA ILE A 299 29.27 -10.17 -10.29
C ILE A 299 30.21 -10.62 -9.19
N HIS A 300 30.03 -10.04 -8.01
CA HIS A 300 30.63 -10.50 -6.77
C HIS A 300 29.66 -11.47 -6.08
N LEU A 301 30.08 -12.72 -5.91
CA LEU A 301 29.36 -13.74 -5.15
C LEU A 301 30.23 -14.24 -3.98
N PRO A 302 29.69 -14.29 -2.75
CA PRO A 302 30.37 -14.84 -1.58
C PRO A 302 30.89 -16.26 -1.81
N GLY A 303 32.20 -16.46 -1.58
CA GLY A 303 32.85 -17.77 -1.68
C GLY A 303 33.07 -18.30 -3.09
N ILE A 304 32.72 -17.53 -4.13
CA ILE A 304 32.96 -17.88 -5.53
C ILE A 304 34.06 -16.98 -6.06
N THR A 305 35.17 -17.57 -6.51
CA THR A 305 36.26 -16.82 -7.16
C THR A 305 35.74 -16.21 -8.45
N GLU A 306 35.83 -14.88 -8.55
CA GLU A 306 35.41 -14.11 -9.73
C GLU A 306 36.31 -14.43 -10.92
N ASP A 307 35.81 -15.18 -11.90
CA ASP A 307 36.60 -15.53 -13.09
C ASP A 307 35.83 -15.42 -14.42
N THR A 308 34.70 -14.69 -14.42
CA THR A 308 33.91 -14.52 -15.67
C THR A 308 33.41 -13.09 -15.80
N ALA A 309 34.06 -12.34 -16.70
CA ALA A 309 33.51 -11.08 -17.19
C ALA A 309 32.53 -11.40 -18.32
N TYR A 310 31.28 -11.00 -18.16
CA TYR A 310 30.25 -11.11 -19.20
C TYR A 310 30.33 -9.90 -20.15
N LYS A 311 29.55 -9.89 -21.23
CA LYS A 311 29.38 -8.68 -22.04
C LYS A 311 28.46 -7.68 -21.33
N HIS A 312 27.41 -8.19 -20.71
CA HIS A 312 26.51 -7.45 -19.84
C HIS A 312 25.87 -8.37 -18.81
N THR A 313 25.58 -7.85 -17.62
CA THR A 313 24.82 -8.52 -16.56
C THR A 313 23.63 -7.68 -16.13
N GLY A 314 22.49 -8.31 -15.87
CA GLY A 314 21.26 -7.66 -15.42
C GLY A 314 20.46 -8.53 -14.45
N ARG A 315 19.44 -7.92 -13.82
CA ARG A 315 18.44 -8.59 -12.96
C ARG A 315 19.05 -9.61 -11.99
N PHE A 316 20.04 -9.19 -11.22
CA PHE A 316 20.69 -10.03 -10.24
C PHE A 316 19.83 -10.16 -8.98
N ILE A 317 19.77 -11.38 -8.45
CA ILE A 317 19.04 -11.74 -7.23
C ILE A 317 19.99 -12.60 -6.39
N TYR A 318 20.15 -12.27 -5.11
CA TYR A 318 20.92 -13.06 -4.14
C TYR A 318 20.14 -13.23 -2.84
N ARG A 319 20.19 -14.44 -2.27
CA ARG A 319 19.48 -14.82 -1.05
C ARG A 319 20.36 -15.70 -0.16
N ASP A 320 19.90 -15.92 1.08
CA ASP A 320 20.54 -16.82 2.04
C ASP A 320 20.77 -18.23 1.48
N GLY A 321 21.79 -18.91 2.02
CA GLY A 321 22.18 -20.25 1.58
C GLY A 321 22.90 -20.26 0.22
N GLY A 322 23.39 -19.12 -0.24
CA GLY A 322 24.11 -19.00 -1.52
C GLY A 322 23.22 -19.14 -2.75
N ARG A 323 21.91 -18.90 -2.61
CA ARG A 323 20.95 -18.97 -3.71
C ARG A 323 21.05 -17.69 -4.54
N TYR A 324 21.23 -17.84 -5.85
CA TYR A 324 21.33 -16.69 -6.74
C TYR A 324 20.67 -16.95 -8.09
N ALA A 325 20.29 -15.86 -8.74
CA ALA A 325 19.91 -15.87 -10.14
C ALA A 325 20.30 -14.56 -10.82
N PHE A 326 20.68 -14.59 -12.09
CA PHE A 326 20.93 -13.40 -12.89
C PHE A 326 20.75 -13.63 -14.37
N GLU A 327 20.55 -12.54 -15.09
CA GLU A 327 20.62 -12.49 -16.54
C GLU A 327 21.99 -12.01 -16.98
N TYR A 328 22.51 -12.60 -18.05
CA TYR A 328 23.71 -12.09 -18.70
C TYR A 328 23.61 -12.26 -20.21
N SER A 329 24.42 -11.49 -20.94
CA SER A 329 24.60 -11.68 -22.37
C SER A 329 26.04 -12.01 -22.72
N ASP A 330 26.16 -12.86 -23.73
CA ASP A 330 27.41 -13.14 -24.41
C ASP A 330 27.17 -13.09 -25.92
N ASP A 331 28.03 -12.37 -26.63
CA ASP A 331 27.86 -12.01 -28.04
C ASP A 331 26.49 -11.39 -28.37
N ASN A 332 25.60 -12.19 -28.97
CA ASN A 332 24.25 -11.84 -29.44
C ASN A 332 23.15 -12.59 -28.68
N ASN A 333 23.49 -13.43 -27.71
CA ASN A 333 22.56 -14.26 -26.97
C ASN A 333 22.42 -13.79 -25.53
N CYS A 334 21.23 -13.96 -24.98
CA CYS A 334 20.92 -13.76 -23.59
C CYS A 334 20.76 -15.11 -22.89
N TYR A 335 21.14 -15.15 -21.62
CA TYR A 335 21.12 -16.33 -20.77
C TYR A 335 20.57 -15.96 -19.39
N VAL A 336 20.00 -16.95 -18.71
CA VAL A 336 19.64 -16.87 -17.30
C VAL A 336 20.44 -17.91 -16.54
N LYS A 337 21.21 -17.49 -15.53
CA LYS A 337 21.95 -18.39 -14.66
C LYS A 337 21.34 -18.38 -13.27
N THR A 338 21.21 -19.57 -12.69
CA THR A 338 20.81 -19.78 -11.30
C THR A 338 21.93 -20.53 -10.56
N ASP A 339 21.79 -20.70 -9.25
CA ASP A 339 22.66 -21.56 -8.43
C ASP A 339 22.55 -23.05 -8.81
N LYS A 340 21.49 -23.45 -9.51
CA LYS A 340 21.22 -24.85 -9.88
C LYS A 340 21.57 -25.17 -11.33
N THR A 341 21.34 -24.22 -12.23
CA THR A 341 21.40 -24.47 -13.68
C THR A 341 21.50 -23.17 -14.47
N GLU A 342 21.81 -23.28 -15.76
CA GLU A 342 21.86 -22.20 -16.74
C GLU A 342 20.86 -22.46 -17.88
N PHE A 343 20.27 -21.38 -18.42
CA PHE A 343 19.28 -21.40 -19.49
C PHE A 343 19.68 -20.48 -20.62
N GLY A 344 19.39 -20.91 -21.85
CA GLY A 344 19.71 -20.21 -23.08
C GLY A 344 20.33 -21.17 -24.10
N PRO A 345 20.79 -20.67 -25.26
CA PRO A 345 20.76 -19.26 -25.67
C PRO A 345 19.34 -18.79 -26.06
N TYR A 346 19.04 -17.54 -25.73
CA TYR A 346 17.81 -16.85 -26.13
C TYR A 346 18.13 -15.55 -26.88
N ASN A 347 17.20 -15.05 -27.69
CA ASN A 347 17.35 -13.74 -28.32
C ASN A 347 17.34 -12.62 -27.28
N ARG A 348 16.50 -12.78 -26.25
CA ARG A 348 16.32 -11.82 -25.15
C ARG A 348 15.71 -12.52 -23.93
N THR A 349 16.08 -12.06 -22.73
CA THR A 349 15.52 -12.50 -21.44
C THR A 349 15.04 -11.28 -20.66
N GLU A 350 13.93 -11.40 -19.93
CA GLU A 350 13.33 -10.32 -19.16
C GLU A 350 12.59 -10.86 -17.92
N TYR A 351 12.35 -9.98 -16.94
CA TYR A 351 11.53 -10.23 -15.74
C TYR A 351 11.89 -11.51 -14.95
N LEU A 352 13.18 -11.76 -14.75
CA LEU A 352 13.64 -12.77 -13.80
C LEU A 352 13.12 -12.51 -12.38
N VAL A 353 12.46 -13.51 -11.81
CA VAL A 353 12.08 -13.62 -10.41
C VAL A 353 12.57 -14.95 -9.85
N TYR A 354 13.07 -14.92 -8.62
CA TYR A 354 13.58 -16.10 -7.91
C TYR A 354 13.37 -15.93 -6.40
N ASP A 355 12.69 -16.88 -5.77
CA ASP A 355 12.43 -16.88 -4.32
C ASP A 355 13.40 -17.75 -3.51
N GLY A 356 14.28 -18.51 -4.19
CA GLY A 356 15.19 -19.48 -3.58
C GLY A 356 14.79 -20.93 -3.88
N GLU A 357 13.49 -21.18 -4.07
CA GLU A 357 12.93 -22.47 -4.40
C GLU A 357 12.47 -22.52 -5.86
N HIS A 358 11.62 -21.57 -6.24
CA HIS A 358 10.99 -21.39 -7.54
C HIS A 358 11.58 -20.20 -8.28
N TYR A 359 11.72 -20.34 -9.60
CA TYR A 359 12.11 -19.25 -10.49
C TYR A 359 11.11 -19.12 -11.63
N ALA A 360 11.02 -17.91 -12.17
CA ALA A 360 10.31 -17.64 -13.41
C ALA A 360 10.98 -16.48 -14.15
N PHE A 361 10.99 -16.54 -15.46
CA PHE A 361 11.48 -15.46 -16.32
C PHE A 361 10.80 -15.52 -17.67
N SER A 362 10.70 -14.40 -18.37
CA SER A 362 10.31 -14.41 -19.77
C SER A 362 11.53 -14.42 -20.68
N TYR A 363 11.38 -15.06 -21.83
CA TYR A 363 12.38 -15.00 -22.88
C TYR A 363 11.72 -15.00 -24.24
N ASN A 364 12.47 -14.52 -25.23
CA ASN A 364 12.07 -14.55 -26.63
C ASN A 364 12.94 -15.53 -27.41
N LYS A 365 12.28 -16.31 -28.28
CA LYS A 365 12.91 -17.20 -29.26
C LYS A 365 12.18 -17.08 -30.58
N GLY A 366 12.85 -16.53 -31.60
CA GLY A 366 12.19 -16.12 -32.83
C GLY A 366 11.22 -14.96 -32.56
N ASP A 367 10.00 -15.02 -33.10
CA ASP A 367 9.01 -13.95 -32.93
C ASP A 367 8.14 -14.10 -31.67
N ASN A 368 8.28 -15.22 -30.95
CA ASN A 368 7.42 -15.55 -29.81
C ASN A 368 8.10 -15.35 -28.46
N TRP A 369 7.30 -14.96 -27.49
CA TRP A 369 7.64 -14.87 -26.09
C TRP A 369 7.12 -16.09 -25.32
N TYR A 370 7.88 -16.47 -24.31
CA TYR A 370 7.60 -17.61 -23.44
C TYR A 370 7.86 -17.21 -21.99
N VAL A 371 7.18 -17.86 -21.06
CA VAL A 371 7.51 -17.84 -19.62
C VAL A 371 8.14 -19.18 -19.26
N LYS A 372 9.37 -19.15 -18.77
CA LYS A 372 10.01 -20.33 -18.17
C LYS A 372 9.78 -20.35 -16.67
N THR A 373 9.50 -21.52 -16.13
CA THR A 373 9.46 -21.78 -14.67
C THR A 373 10.32 -23.00 -14.31
N ASP A 374 10.42 -23.32 -13.03
CA ASP A 374 11.02 -24.55 -12.50
C ASP A 374 10.23 -25.82 -12.89
N LYS A 375 8.91 -25.70 -13.04
CA LYS A 375 8.02 -26.82 -13.37
C LYS A 375 7.86 -27.05 -14.86
N THR A 376 7.67 -25.96 -15.63
CA THR A 376 7.29 -26.03 -17.04
C THR A 376 7.55 -24.71 -17.79
N GLU A 377 7.05 -24.62 -19.01
CA GLU A 377 7.14 -23.47 -19.90
C GLU A 377 5.75 -23.13 -20.47
N PHE A 378 5.43 -21.84 -20.52
CA PHE A 378 4.15 -21.33 -21.04
C PHE A 378 4.36 -20.45 -22.26
N GLY A 379 3.49 -20.60 -23.25
CA GLY A 379 3.58 -19.93 -24.55
C GLY A 379 3.29 -20.92 -25.68
N PRO A 380 3.50 -20.53 -26.95
CA PRO A 380 4.03 -19.24 -27.40
C PRO A 380 3.04 -18.08 -27.22
N TYR A 381 3.56 -16.90 -26.91
CA TYR A 381 2.84 -15.64 -26.92
C TYR A 381 3.42 -14.70 -27.97
N TYR A 382 2.56 -14.10 -28.80
CA TYR A 382 3.00 -13.14 -29.80
C TYR A 382 3.35 -11.76 -29.21
N HIS A 383 2.92 -11.50 -27.97
CA HIS A 383 3.15 -10.22 -27.29
C HIS A 383 4.13 -10.36 -26.13
N TYR A 384 4.79 -9.25 -25.83
CA TYR A 384 5.71 -9.12 -24.69
C TYR A 384 5.00 -9.46 -23.37
N ILE A 385 5.78 -10.03 -22.45
CA ILE A 385 5.31 -10.50 -21.15
C ILE A 385 5.78 -9.55 -20.08
N THR A 386 4.88 -9.11 -19.19
CA THR A 386 5.18 -8.21 -18.06
C THR A 386 4.69 -8.79 -16.73
N ASP A 387 5.10 -8.16 -15.63
CA ASP A 387 4.54 -8.39 -14.28
C ASP A 387 4.62 -9.84 -13.79
N ILE A 388 5.72 -10.53 -14.10
CA ILE A 388 5.95 -11.90 -13.61
C ILE A 388 6.06 -11.89 -12.08
N LYS A 389 5.27 -12.73 -11.42
CA LYS A 389 5.29 -12.99 -9.98
C LYS A 389 5.17 -14.48 -9.71
N ILE A 390 5.76 -14.94 -8.62
CA ILE A 390 5.62 -16.31 -8.13
C ILE A 390 4.95 -16.25 -6.76
N ALA A 391 3.93 -17.09 -6.55
CA ALA A 391 3.34 -17.33 -5.25
C ALA A 391 4.09 -18.44 -4.50
N GLU A 392 3.94 -18.52 -3.18
CA GLU A 392 4.65 -19.51 -2.34
C GLU A 392 4.43 -20.98 -2.76
N ASN A 393 3.30 -21.29 -3.40
CA ASN A 393 3.02 -22.63 -3.92
C ASN A 393 3.72 -22.91 -5.28
N GLY A 394 4.52 -21.97 -5.76
CA GLY A 394 5.19 -21.98 -7.05
C GLY A 394 4.25 -21.74 -8.24
N ASP A 395 3.10 -21.10 -8.05
CA ASP A 395 2.27 -20.61 -9.16
C ASP A 395 2.86 -19.33 -9.74
N CYS A 396 2.93 -19.27 -11.06
CA CYS A 396 3.43 -18.13 -11.80
C CYS A 396 2.28 -17.29 -12.35
N TYR A 397 2.29 -16.00 -12.04
CA TYR A 397 1.36 -15.00 -12.56
C TYR A 397 2.11 -14.05 -13.48
N TYR A 398 1.49 -13.64 -14.59
CA TYR A 398 2.09 -12.72 -15.55
C TYR A 398 1.03 -12.08 -16.44
N THR A 399 1.42 -11.03 -17.16
CA THR A 399 0.53 -10.28 -18.06
C THR A 399 1.02 -10.38 -19.49
N VAL A 400 0.10 -10.60 -20.44
CA VAL A 400 0.35 -10.55 -21.89
C VAL A 400 -0.67 -9.60 -22.51
N LYS A 401 -0.22 -8.45 -23.04
CA LYS A 401 -1.09 -7.41 -23.63
C LYS A 401 -2.31 -7.08 -22.75
N SER A 402 -2.04 -6.74 -21.49
CA SER A 402 -3.05 -6.41 -20.45
C SER A 402 -3.95 -7.56 -19.99
N GLN A 403 -3.83 -8.76 -20.57
CA GLN A 403 -4.50 -9.95 -20.06
C GLN A 403 -3.63 -10.63 -19.00
N ARG A 404 -4.17 -10.84 -17.80
CA ARG A 404 -3.48 -11.56 -16.72
C ARG A 404 -3.62 -13.08 -16.89
N TYR A 405 -2.57 -13.80 -16.54
CA TYR A 405 -2.49 -15.25 -16.58
C TYR A 405 -2.01 -15.82 -15.23
N ARG A 406 -2.42 -17.06 -14.94
CA ARG A 406 -1.86 -17.93 -13.90
C ARG A 406 -1.49 -19.26 -14.56
N ASN A 407 -0.21 -19.64 -14.55
CA ASN A 407 0.29 -20.89 -15.12
C ASN A 407 -0.24 -21.20 -16.55
N GLY A 408 -0.30 -20.20 -17.43
CA GLY A 408 -0.84 -20.38 -18.80
C GLY A 408 -2.34 -20.11 -18.96
N GLU A 409 -3.11 -20.07 -17.87
CA GLU A 409 -4.56 -19.87 -17.89
C GLU A 409 -4.95 -18.39 -17.72
N LYS A 410 -5.93 -17.90 -18.50
CA LYS A 410 -6.40 -16.50 -18.45
C LYS A 410 -7.24 -16.24 -17.21
N LEU A 411 -7.00 -15.10 -16.55
CA LEU A 411 -7.83 -14.59 -15.45
C LEU A 411 -8.88 -13.58 -15.98
N VAL A 412 -10.13 -13.65 -15.52
CA VAL A 412 -11.20 -12.72 -15.95
C VAL A 412 -11.36 -11.61 -14.89
N GLU A 413 -11.30 -10.34 -15.30
CA GLU A 413 -11.57 -9.15 -14.46
C GLU A 413 -12.70 -8.33 -15.12
N SER A 414 -13.72 -7.85 -14.39
CA SER A 414 -14.80 -7.00 -14.95
C SER A 414 -15.11 -5.75 -14.10
N GLU A 415 -15.22 -4.59 -14.76
CA GLU A 415 -15.76 -3.30 -14.24
C GLU A 415 -17.31 -3.28 -14.15
N ASP A 416 -17.96 -4.31 -14.69
CA ASP A 416 -19.39 -4.52 -14.55
C ASP A 416 -19.72 -5.03 -13.14
N LYS A 417 -20.65 -4.35 -12.49
CA LYS A 417 -21.19 -4.76 -11.19
C LYS A 417 -22.33 -5.74 -11.42
N SER A 418 -22.02 -7.03 -11.40
CA SER A 418 -23.02 -8.10 -11.55
C SER A 418 -23.00 -9.08 -10.36
N LEU A 419 -24.18 -9.63 -10.05
CA LEU A 419 -24.33 -10.83 -9.21
C LEU A 419 -25.24 -11.79 -9.96
N ASP A 420 -24.91 -13.07 -9.89
CA ASP A 420 -25.77 -14.16 -10.34
C ASP A 420 -25.99 -15.08 -9.13
N VAL A 421 -27.25 -15.26 -8.74
CA VAL A 421 -27.66 -16.05 -7.58
C VAL A 421 -28.88 -16.86 -7.94
N ASP A 422 -28.74 -18.19 -7.94
CA ASP A 422 -29.83 -19.14 -8.17
C ASP A 422 -30.67 -18.87 -9.43
N GLY A 423 -30.03 -18.37 -10.50
CA GLY A 423 -30.69 -18.07 -11.78
C GLY A 423 -31.29 -16.67 -11.86
N HIS A 424 -31.16 -15.86 -10.81
CA HIS A 424 -31.48 -14.44 -10.81
C HIS A 424 -30.24 -13.60 -11.05
N ASN A 425 -30.35 -12.55 -11.87
CA ASN A 425 -29.23 -11.67 -12.17
C ASN A 425 -29.46 -10.24 -11.67
N PHE A 426 -28.49 -9.70 -10.94
CA PHE A 426 -28.39 -8.27 -10.63
C PHE A 426 -27.32 -7.65 -11.52
N TYR A 427 -27.61 -6.51 -12.12
CA TYR A 427 -26.67 -5.76 -12.94
C TYR A 427 -26.80 -4.25 -12.69
N SER A 428 -25.66 -3.56 -12.68
CA SER A 428 -25.61 -2.12 -12.57
C SER A 428 -24.43 -1.51 -13.33
N ASN A 429 -24.63 -0.28 -13.82
CA ASN A 429 -23.63 0.55 -14.48
C ASN A 429 -23.91 2.02 -14.14
N TYR A 430 -22.86 2.79 -13.84
CA TYR A 430 -22.97 4.21 -13.48
C TYR A 430 -23.48 5.12 -14.59
N SER A 431 -23.59 4.63 -15.83
CA SER A 431 -24.12 5.37 -16.97
C SER A 431 -25.65 5.55 -16.93
N TYR A 432 -26.35 4.92 -15.98
CA TYR A 432 -27.79 5.06 -15.80
C TYR A 432 -28.18 5.10 -14.32
N ASP A 433 -29.41 5.54 -14.02
CA ASP A 433 -29.93 5.83 -12.67
C ASP A 433 -30.83 4.72 -12.12
N TYR A 434 -30.53 3.46 -12.44
CA TYR A 434 -31.29 2.29 -11.99
C TYR A 434 -30.38 1.05 -11.88
N VAL A 435 -30.93 -0.06 -11.42
CA VAL A 435 -30.35 -1.41 -11.52
C VAL A 435 -31.22 -2.26 -12.42
N ILE A 436 -30.65 -3.31 -12.99
CA ILE A 436 -31.38 -4.33 -13.75
C ILE A 436 -31.41 -5.60 -12.92
N ILE A 437 -32.61 -6.10 -12.61
CA ILE A 437 -32.82 -7.40 -11.97
C ILE A 437 -33.71 -8.22 -12.90
N ASP A 438 -33.25 -9.39 -13.36
CA ASP A 438 -34.00 -10.29 -14.25
C ASP A 438 -34.54 -9.60 -15.51
N GLY A 439 -33.73 -8.70 -16.07
CA GLY A 439 -34.06 -7.92 -17.27
C GLY A 439 -35.00 -6.73 -17.02
N GLN A 440 -35.41 -6.48 -15.78
CA GLN A 440 -36.30 -5.38 -15.40
C GLN A 440 -35.57 -4.27 -14.64
N ARG A 441 -36.03 -3.03 -14.79
CA ARG A 441 -35.38 -1.83 -14.23
C ARG A 441 -35.96 -1.47 -12.86
N PHE A 442 -35.09 -1.21 -11.90
CA PHE A 442 -35.47 -0.84 -10.53
C PHE A 442 -34.58 0.26 -9.93
N GLY A 443 -35.11 1.01 -8.96
CA GLY A 443 -34.35 2.10 -8.30
C GLY A 443 -34.44 3.45 -9.02
N LYS A 444 -33.80 4.48 -8.44
CA LYS A 444 -33.78 5.85 -8.96
C LYS A 444 -32.39 6.49 -9.03
N ALA A 445 -31.36 5.72 -8.70
CA ALA A 445 -29.96 6.07 -8.92
C ALA A 445 -29.10 4.80 -8.99
N ALA A 446 -27.92 4.91 -9.61
CA ALA A 446 -26.95 3.84 -9.62
C ALA A 446 -26.47 3.50 -8.19
N PRO A 447 -26.35 2.21 -7.84
CA PRO A 447 -25.77 1.78 -6.59
C PRO A 447 -24.28 2.07 -6.54
N PHE A 448 -23.86 2.71 -5.46
CA PHE A 448 -22.44 2.76 -5.12
C PHE A 448 -22.00 1.48 -4.39
N GLU A 449 -22.94 0.77 -3.73
CA GLU A 449 -22.74 -0.53 -3.09
C GLU A 449 -23.95 -1.47 -3.28
N TYR A 450 -23.67 -2.77 -3.40
CA TYR A 450 -24.67 -3.82 -3.64
C TYR A 450 -24.17 -5.18 -3.13
N ARG A 451 -25.09 -6.07 -2.76
CA ARG A 451 -24.80 -7.44 -2.31
C ARG A 451 -26.01 -8.36 -2.42
N TYR A 452 -25.77 -9.65 -2.27
CA TYR A 452 -26.81 -10.63 -1.97
C TYR A 452 -26.83 -10.93 -0.46
N ASP A 453 -28.00 -10.79 0.16
CA ASP A 453 -28.26 -11.16 1.55
C ASP A 453 -28.85 -12.58 1.59
N LYS A 454 -28.03 -13.54 2.01
CA LYS A 454 -28.41 -14.96 2.09
C LYS A 454 -29.52 -15.24 3.08
N GLU A 455 -29.56 -14.53 4.21
CA GLU A 455 -30.56 -14.77 5.27
C GLU A 455 -31.94 -14.30 4.82
N LYS A 456 -31.99 -13.17 4.10
CA LYS A 456 -33.22 -12.61 3.53
C LYS A 456 -33.59 -13.17 2.16
N ASN A 457 -32.69 -13.94 1.54
CA ASN A 457 -32.74 -14.32 0.14
C ASN A 457 -33.04 -13.11 -0.77
N ALA A 458 -32.23 -12.06 -0.71
CA ALA A 458 -32.54 -10.80 -1.38
C ALA A 458 -31.31 -10.10 -1.97
N PHE A 459 -31.49 -9.43 -3.12
CA PHE A 459 -30.55 -8.40 -3.56
C PHE A 459 -30.75 -7.12 -2.75
N VAL A 460 -29.66 -6.56 -2.23
CA VAL A 460 -29.64 -5.33 -1.43
C VAL A 460 -28.70 -4.34 -2.06
N TRP A 461 -29.14 -3.10 -2.29
CA TRP A 461 -28.28 -2.05 -2.83
C TRP A 461 -28.56 -0.69 -2.23
N TYR A 462 -27.54 0.18 -2.26
CA TYR A 462 -27.57 1.52 -1.67
C TYR A 462 -27.37 2.58 -2.73
N SER A 463 -28.20 3.61 -2.70
CA SER A 463 -28.20 4.71 -3.66
C SER A 463 -28.27 6.07 -2.95
N ILE A 464 -27.73 7.09 -3.60
CA ILE A 464 -27.91 8.49 -3.20
C ILE A 464 -28.93 9.10 -4.14
N GLU A 465 -30.07 9.50 -3.58
CA GLU A 465 -31.21 10.02 -4.34
C GLU A 465 -31.52 11.44 -3.87
N GLY A 466 -31.01 12.43 -4.60
CA GLY A 466 -31.04 13.82 -4.15
C GLY A 466 -30.28 14.00 -2.83
N ARG A 467 -31.02 14.18 -1.72
CA ARG A 467 -30.47 14.32 -0.36
C ARG A 467 -30.69 13.09 0.52
N GLU A 468 -31.17 11.98 -0.04
CA GLU A 468 -31.46 10.78 0.71
C GLU A 468 -30.42 9.70 0.44
N LEU A 469 -29.86 9.13 1.50
CA LEU A 469 -29.23 7.82 1.45
C LEU A 469 -30.34 6.77 1.56
N ALA A 470 -30.57 6.04 0.48
CA ALA A 470 -31.60 5.02 0.39
C ALA A 470 -30.99 3.61 0.31
N VAL A 471 -31.70 2.64 0.88
CA VAL A 471 -31.45 1.22 0.68
C VAL A 471 -32.66 0.58 0.03
N TYR A 472 -32.39 -0.34 -0.88
CA TYR A 472 -33.38 -1.16 -1.56
C TYR A 472 -33.15 -2.63 -1.22
N GLU A 473 -34.25 -3.36 -1.05
CA GLU A 473 -34.24 -4.82 -0.86
C GLU A 473 -35.21 -5.45 -1.87
N TYR A 474 -34.69 -6.35 -2.72
CA TYR A 474 -35.45 -7.14 -3.68
C TYR A 474 -35.37 -8.62 -3.28
N ALA A 475 -36.43 -9.17 -2.70
CA ALA A 475 -36.47 -10.58 -2.34
C ALA A 475 -36.56 -11.47 -3.59
N LEU A 476 -35.79 -12.54 -3.59
CA LEU A 476 -35.81 -13.58 -4.60
C LEU A 476 -36.78 -14.68 -4.15
N ASN A 477 -37.62 -15.16 -5.06
CA ASN A 477 -38.67 -16.15 -4.78
C ASN A 477 -38.30 -17.54 -5.29
#